data_AF-M3TUW3-F1
#
_entry.id   AF-M3TUW3-F1
#
_cell.length_a   1.000
_cell.length_b   1.000
_cell.length_c   1.000
_cell.angle_alpha   90.00
_cell.angle_beta   90.00
_cell.angle_gamma   90.00
#
_symmetry.space_group_name_H-M   'P 1'
#
loop_
_entity.id
_entity.type
_entity.pdbx_description
1 polymer ?
#
loop_
_entity_poly.entity_id
_entity_poly.type
_entity_poly.pdbx_seq_one_letter_code
_entity_poly.pdbx_strand_id
1 'polypeptide(L)'
;MADENEEYEEEYEYEDEEYEDEVEEGDEEEEYEIVEDDQLEADSAARQEEMKRQMEEEMRALEAQFEAEIEAMKGDDEKLKEKIAKRKQEVAAARAQKEEEERLEFERIAAEEREQAERIKRAIAERKAQLAQRLELDEQKRQEEFERIAAEEREQAERIKRAVAERKRQLQERMEEEEKQREEEFKRQEAEEREHAERMKRAIAERREQLRIKQEQRAQEEQALYEKEQKELQERKKAMREAREKQKKLREEKERKRQEEERAAFEAEQEAEKRRKESINNSIAAAKAQRQKEEEEERAFMEKALRLNPNADPEKLQQMRKQYLEKKRQMEKALKQGAAAGGVKKVKKVKKVKKVKKATNEDSTQSNVKKVKKVKKVKKVKKVKKAVEQPKPEETPKEEIKEETKPVETTSTEKIVEEAAPKQQATESREERERKLKEQQEALQKKKEERERLRAERAAELERKKKELEELKAKRAAAANK
;
A
#
# COMPACT_ATOMS: atom_id res chain seq x y z
N MET A 1 36.62 15.29 72.33
CA MET A 1 37.07 14.89 73.68
C MET A 1 38.56 15.15 73.72
N ALA A 2 39.05 15.71 74.80
CA ALA A 2 40.44 16.08 75.01
C ALA A 2 40.67 16.07 76.51
N ASP A 3 41.63 15.25 76.95
CA ASP A 3 42.09 15.01 78.32
C ASP A 3 43.52 14.40 78.16
N GLU A 4 44.52 14.51 79.05
CA GLU A 4 44.83 15.37 80.22
C GLU A 4 46.33 15.14 80.60
N ASN A 5 46.98 16.10 81.28
CA ASN A 5 48.20 16.07 82.15
C ASN A 5 49.51 15.36 81.66
N GLU A 6 50.76 15.75 81.98
CA GLU A 6 51.46 16.46 83.10
C GLU A 6 51.89 15.58 84.31
N GLU A 7 53.21 15.53 84.58
CA GLU A 7 53.89 14.89 85.74
C GLU A 7 55.27 15.58 86.00
N TYR A 8 55.92 15.36 87.17
CA TYR A 8 56.84 16.31 87.87
C TYR A 8 58.36 15.92 87.97
N GLU A 9 59.20 16.83 88.53
CA GLU A 9 60.69 16.72 88.74
C GLU A 9 61.13 16.87 90.24
N GLU A 10 62.47 16.85 90.51
CA GLU A 10 63.23 17.23 91.76
C GLU A 10 63.26 16.20 92.95
N GLU A 11 64.24 16.09 93.89
CA GLU A 11 65.49 16.85 94.26
C GLU A 11 66.60 15.97 95.00
N TYR A 12 67.60 16.55 95.73
CA TYR A 12 68.90 15.96 96.26
C TYR A 12 69.25 16.32 97.74
N GLU A 13 70.21 15.62 98.44
CA GLU A 13 71.26 16.15 99.42
C GLU A 13 72.18 15.10 100.16
N TYR A 14 73.24 15.53 100.94
CA TYR A 14 74.33 14.73 101.64
C TYR A 14 75.16 15.53 102.72
N GLU A 15 75.76 14.93 103.79
CA GLU A 15 76.68 15.54 104.85
C GLU A 15 77.56 14.51 105.68
N ASP A 16 78.71 14.88 106.35
CA ASP A 16 79.60 14.04 107.30
C ASP A 16 80.78 14.82 108.05
N GLU A 17 81.35 14.36 109.24
CA GLU A 17 82.48 14.98 110.10
C GLU A 17 83.40 13.99 110.98
N GLU A 18 84.45 14.40 111.81
CA GLU A 18 85.71 13.59 112.24
C GLU A 18 86.49 13.83 113.65
N TYR A 19 87.51 12.97 114.09
CA TYR A 19 88.67 13.02 115.16
C TYR A 19 88.55 12.55 116.70
N GLU A 20 89.52 12.29 117.68
CA GLU A 20 91.04 12.32 118.00
C GLU A 20 91.57 11.44 119.29
N ASP A 21 92.84 11.47 119.85
CA ASP A 21 93.52 10.49 120.87
C ASP A 21 94.83 10.92 121.75
N GLU A 22 95.37 10.24 122.87
CA GLU A 22 96.69 10.55 123.68
C GLU A 22 97.29 9.61 124.91
N VAL A 23 98.61 9.67 125.43
CA VAL A 23 99.37 8.77 126.49
C VAL A 23 100.70 9.29 127.28
N GLU A 24 101.29 8.70 128.42
CA GLU A 24 102.65 9.03 129.17
C GLU A 24 103.44 7.95 130.15
N GLU A 25 104.51 8.27 131.01
CA GLU A 25 105.77 7.45 131.49
C GLU A 25 106.43 7.54 133.00
N GLY A 26 107.65 6.97 133.40
CA GLY A 26 108.50 7.17 134.71
C GLY A 26 109.67 6.15 135.26
N ASP A 27 110.70 6.53 136.14
CA ASP A 27 112.02 5.78 136.54
C ASP A 27 112.83 6.09 137.94
N GLU A 28 114.06 5.51 138.31
CA GLU A 28 115.27 5.95 139.22
C GLU A 28 116.20 4.98 140.17
N GLU A 29 117.37 5.44 140.78
CA GLU A 29 118.65 4.70 141.29
C GLU A 29 119.48 5.25 142.58
N GLU A 30 120.56 4.60 143.18
CA GLU A 30 121.60 5.17 144.19
C GLU A 30 122.94 4.34 144.57
N GLU A 31 123.98 4.90 145.28
CA GLU A 31 125.44 4.42 145.50
C GLU A 31 126.12 4.64 146.93
N TYR A 32 127.28 3.99 147.33
CA TYR A 32 128.18 4.30 148.52
C TYR A 32 129.71 3.86 148.50
N GLU A 33 130.58 4.38 149.42
CA GLU A 33 132.10 4.42 149.41
C GLU A 33 132.84 3.98 150.74
N ILE A 34 134.11 3.46 150.72
CA ILE A 34 135.04 3.15 151.88
C ILE A 34 136.57 3.38 151.56
N VAL A 35 137.44 3.54 152.58
CA VAL A 35 138.82 4.12 152.61
C VAL A 35 140.05 3.13 152.66
N GLU A 36 141.19 3.64 152.17
CA GLU A 36 142.65 3.25 152.18
C GLU A 36 143.22 2.17 153.14
N ASP A 37 144.17 1.35 152.62
CA ASP A 37 145.35 0.82 153.36
C ASP A 37 146.54 0.48 152.39
N ASP A 38 147.71 1.11 152.59
CA ASP A 38 148.61 1.56 151.51
C ASP A 38 149.74 0.57 151.09
N GLN A 39 149.41 -0.72 150.90
CA GLN A 39 150.39 -1.69 150.38
C GLN A 39 149.84 -2.92 149.64
N LEU A 40 148.53 -2.99 149.40
CA LEU A 40 147.86 -4.09 148.67
C LEU A 40 147.19 -3.65 147.36
N GLU A 41 147.24 -2.35 147.05
CA GLU A 41 146.47 -1.72 145.99
C GLU A 41 146.96 -2.06 144.56
N ALA A 42 148.27 -2.30 144.37
CA ALA A 42 148.84 -2.54 143.04
C ALA A 42 148.27 -3.80 142.34
N ASP A 43 148.10 -4.90 143.09
CA ASP A 43 147.53 -6.16 142.56
C ASP A 43 145.99 -6.09 142.39
N SER A 44 145.30 -5.19 143.11
CA SER A 44 143.86 -4.97 142.91
C SER A 44 143.57 -4.02 141.74
N ALA A 45 144.35 -2.94 141.60
CA ALA A 45 144.21 -1.97 140.52
C ALA A 45 144.44 -2.63 139.16
N ALA A 46 145.49 -3.46 139.02
CA ALA A 46 145.76 -4.20 137.79
C ALA A 46 144.58 -5.10 137.36
N ARG A 47 143.89 -5.74 138.30
CA ARG A 47 142.68 -6.55 138.01
C ARG A 47 141.47 -5.71 137.63
N GLN A 48 141.29 -4.54 138.24
CA GLN A 48 140.22 -3.62 137.85
C GLN A 48 140.47 -3.03 136.46
N GLU A 49 141.72 -2.72 136.10
CA GLU A 49 142.09 -2.24 134.77
C GLU A 49 141.87 -3.33 133.70
N GLU A 50 142.28 -4.57 133.97
CA GLU A 50 142.03 -5.71 133.08
C GLU A 50 140.52 -6.00 132.88
N MET A 51 139.72 -5.91 133.96
CA MET A 51 138.25 -6.05 133.88
C MET A 51 137.60 -4.91 133.08
N LYS A 52 138.00 -3.65 133.31
CA LYS A 52 137.50 -2.49 132.55
C LYS A 52 137.82 -2.62 131.07
N ARG A 53 139.02 -3.11 130.74
CA ARG A 53 139.44 -3.35 129.35
C ARG A 53 138.64 -4.45 128.66
N GLN A 54 138.32 -5.54 129.37
CA GLN A 54 137.43 -6.59 128.84
C GLN A 54 136.03 -6.01 128.56
N MET A 55 135.46 -5.24 129.50
CA MET A 55 134.16 -4.59 129.33
C MET A 55 134.15 -3.56 128.19
N GLU A 56 135.23 -2.81 127.99
CA GLU A 56 135.39 -1.85 126.87
C GLU A 56 135.53 -2.56 125.51
N GLU A 57 136.21 -3.72 125.46
CA GLU A 57 136.28 -4.57 124.26
C GLU A 57 134.92 -5.25 123.95
N GLU A 58 134.17 -5.68 124.98
CA GLU A 58 132.79 -6.19 124.81
C GLU A 58 131.84 -5.09 124.31
N MET A 59 131.84 -3.90 124.91
CA MET A 59 131.02 -2.77 124.48
C MET A 59 131.32 -2.38 123.02
N ARG A 60 132.60 -2.26 122.64
CA ARG A 60 133.00 -1.97 121.26
C ARG A 60 132.57 -3.06 120.27
N ALA A 61 132.59 -4.33 120.68
CA ALA A 61 132.11 -5.44 119.85
C ALA A 61 130.58 -5.40 119.65
N LEU A 62 129.85 -4.84 120.62
CA LEU A 62 128.40 -4.69 120.62
C LEU A 62 127.95 -3.48 119.79
N GLU A 63 128.66 -2.34 119.88
CA GLU A 63 128.52 -1.20 118.97
C GLU A 63 128.72 -1.61 117.50
N ALA A 64 129.78 -2.38 117.22
CA ALA A 64 130.09 -2.86 115.87
C ALA A 64 129.03 -3.82 115.29
N GLN A 65 128.26 -4.51 116.14
CA GLN A 65 127.12 -5.31 115.70
C GLN A 65 125.93 -4.43 115.33
N PHE A 66 125.59 -3.44 116.17
CA PHE A 66 124.50 -2.50 115.87
C PHE A 66 124.76 -1.66 114.61
N GLU A 67 125.99 -1.16 114.41
CA GLU A 67 126.31 -0.34 113.23
C GLU A 67 126.20 -1.16 111.93
N ALA A 68 126.62 -2.43 111.96
CA ALA A 68 126.44 -3.37 110.84
C ALA A 68 124.96 -3.72 110.58
N GLU A 69 124.14 -3.87 111.61
CA GLU A 69 122.69 -4.12 111.45
C GLU A 69 121.97 -2.89 110.86
N ILE A 70 122.34 -1.68 111.29
CA ILE A 70 121.83 -0.41 110.75
C ILE A 70 122.22 -0.24 109.26
N GLU A 71 123.44 -0.59 108.87
CA GLU A 71 123.87 -0.53 107.47
C GLU A 71 123.17 -1.61 106.61
N ALA A 72 122.97 -2.82 107.14
CA ALA A 72 122.20 -3.87 106.47
C ALA A 72 120.74 -3.44 106.21
N MET A 73 120.06 -2.86 107.20
CA MET A 73 118.69 -2.35 107.04
C MET A 73 118.60 -1.25 105.97
N LYS A 74 119.50 -0.26 105.99
CA LYS A 74 119.57 0.79 104.95
C LYS A 74 119.70 0.17 103.54
N GLY A 75 120.60 -0.80 103.41
CA GLY A 75 120.85 -1.49 102.15
C GLY A 75 119.68 -2.31 101.62
N ASP A 76 118.79 -2.84 102.47
CA ASP A 76 117.56 -3.52 102.02
C ASP A 76 116.39 -2.57 101.76
N ASP A 77 116.31 -1.46 102.49
CA ASP A 77 115.31 -0.42 102.31
C ASP A 77 115.49 0.33 100.96
N GLU A 78 116.72 0.53 100.50
CA GLU A 78 117.02 1.03 99.15
C GLU A 78 116.60 0.04 98.05
N LYS A 79 116.90 -1.26 98.21
CA LYS A 79 116.45 -2.32 97.27
C LYS A 79 114.93 -2.41 97.21
N LEU A 80 114.23 -2.12 98.31
CA LEU A 80 112.76 -2.07 98.34
C LEU A 80 112.23 -0.86 97.56
N LYS A 81 112.83 0.33 97.76
CA LYS A 81 112.48 1.57 97.03
C LYS A 81 112.71 1.41 95.53
N GLU A 82 113.81 0.79 95.09
CA GLU A 82 114.08 0.51 93.68
C GLU A 82 113.02 -0.43 93.07
N LYS A 83 112.69 -1.55 93.75
CA LYS A 83 111.64 -2.48 93.32
C LYS A 83 110.27 -1.79 93.19
N ILE A 84 109.92 -0.91 94.12
CA ILE A 84 108.68 -0.13 94.09
C ILE A 84 108.69 0.87 92.92
N ALA A 85 109.80 1.59 92.70
CA ALA A 85 109.93 2.53 91.60
C ALA A 85 109.80 1.83 90.23
N LYS A 86 110.51 0.71 90.04
CA LYS A 86 110.41 -0.12 88.83
C LYS A 86 108.98 -0.64 88.61
N ARG A 87 108.34 -1.18 89.64
CA ARG A 87 106.96 -1.70 89.53
C ARG A 87 105.93 -0.60 89.26
N LYS A 88 106.15 0.63 89.75
CA LYS A 88 105.35 1.81 89.38
C LYS A 88 105.52 2.17 87.90
N GLN A 89 106.73 2.12 87.37
CA GLN A 89 106.99 2.34 85.93
C GLN A 89 106.37 1.25 85.06
N GLU A 90 106.49 -0.02 85.44
CA GLU A 90 105.87 -1.16 84.74
C GLU A 90 104.34 -1.04 84.70
N VAL A 91 103.70 -0.65 85.82
CA VAL A 91 102.24 -0.42 85.86
C VAL A 91 101.83 0.81 85.05
N ALA A 92 102.63 1.87 85.03
CA ALA A 92 102.36 3.06 84.20
C ALA A 92 102.47 2.73 82.69
N ALA A 93 103.50 1.99 82.29
CA ALA A 93 103.68 1.53 80.90
C ALA A 93 102.55 0.59 80.47
N ALA A 94 102.16 -0.37 81.31
CA ALA A 94 101.05 -1.29 81.02
C ALA A 94 99.68 -0.58 80.95
N ARG A 95 99.49 0.55 81.65
CA ARG A 95 98.30 1.41 81.49
C ARG A 95 98.33 2.20 80.19
N ALA A 96 99.48 2.81 79.85
CA ALA A 96 99.64 3.56 78.60
C ALA A 96 99.43 2.67 77.36
N GLN A 97 99.95 1.44 77.37
CA GLN A 97 99.74 0.47 76.29
C GLN A 97 98.25 0.13 76.12
N LYS A 98 97.52 -0.10 77.21
CA LYS A 98 96.07 -0.34 77.13
C LYS A 98 95.29 0.85 76.61
N GLU A 99 95.62 2.06 77.05
CA GLU A 99 94.97 3.27 76.56
C GLU A 99 95.24 3.49 75.05
N GLU A 100 96.45 3.15 74.57
CA GLU A 100 96.79 3.16 73.14
C GLU A 100 96.03 2.07 72.35
N GLU A 101 95.92 0.85 72.88
CA GLU A 101 95.12 -0.24 72.31
C GLU A 101 93.62 0.13 72.23
N GLU A 102 93.04 0.65 73.31
CA GLU A 102 91.63 1.08 73.39
C GLU A 102 91.34 2.25 72.44
N ARG A 103 92.25 3.23 72.32
CA ARG A 103 92.16 4.32 71.32
C ARG A 103 92.19 3.79 69.89
N LEU A 104 93.10 2.86 69.57
CA LEU A 104 93.22 2.25 68.25
C LEU A 104 92.02 1.36 67.90
N GLU A 105 91.40 0.71 68.88
CA GLU A 105 90.15 -0.04 68.68
C GLU A 105 88.97 0.92 68.43
N PHE A 106 88.85 2.01 69.20
CA PHE A 106 87.81 3.02 68.98
C PHE A 106 87.95 3.71 67.60
N GLU A 107 89.17 4.03 67.16
CA GLU A 107 89.41 4.57 65.81
C GLU A 107 89.02 3.57 64.70
N ARG A 108 89.25 2.27 64.90
CA ARG A 108 88.81 1.23 63.95
C ARG A 108 87.29 1.12 63.88
N ILE A 109 86.61 1.10 65.03
CA ILE A 109 85.14 1.06 65.10
C ILE A 109 84.55 2.30 64.40
N ALA A 110 85.06 3.50 64.73
CA ALA A 110 84.62 4.74 64.09
C ALA A 110 84.93 4.82 62.58
N ALA A 111 85.98 4.13 62.11
CA ALA A 111 86.25 3.98 60.68
C ALA A 111 85.29 2.99 60.00
N GLU A 112 85.00 1.86 60.64
CA GLU A 112 84.05 0.87 60.09
C GLU A 112 82.63 1.42 60.05
N GLU A 113 82.14 2.09 61.11
CA GLU A 113 80.82 2.74 61.11
C GLU A 113 80.67 3.76 59.98
N ARG A 114 81.73 4.53 59.69
CA ARG A 114 81.75 5.47 58.55
C ARG A 114 81.68 4.73 57.22
N GLU A 115 82.40 3.61 57.05
CA GLU A 115 82.33 2.84 55.81
C GLU A 115 80.97 2.14 55.65
N GLN A 116 80.38 1.60 56.72
CA GLN A 116 79.04 1.04 56.72
C GLN A 116 77.99 2.11 56.39
N ALA A 117 78.07 3.29 57.00
CA ALA A 117 77.19 4.43 56.69
C ALA A 117 77.33 4.89 55.22
N GLU A 118 78.54 4.91 54.67
CA GLU A 118 78.75 5.19 53.24
C GLU A 118 78.17 4.08 52.34
N ARG A 119 78.39 2.80 52.66
CA ARG A 119 77.80 1.67 51.92
C ARG A 119 76.26 1.75 51.91
N ILE A 120 75.64 2.04 53.06
CA ILE A 120 74.19 2.25 53.20
C ILE A 120 73.73 3.46 52.36
N LYS A 121 74.43 4.59 52.44
CA LYS A 121 74.11 5.81 51.68
C LYS A 121 74.20 5.58 50.17
N ARG A 122 75.21 4.85 49.70
CA ARG A 122 75.38 4.44 48.29
C ARG A 122 74.26 3.50 47.84
N ALA A 123 73.93 2.47 48.62
CA ALA A 123 72.84 1.54 48.31
C ALA A 123 71.45 2.23 48.26
N ILE A 124 71.19 3.21 49.14
CA ILE A 124 69.98 4.03 49.10
C ILE A 124 69.95 4.92 47.85
N ALA A 125 71.07 5.51 47.45
CA ALA A 125 71.17 6.32 46.24
C ALA A 125 70.94 5.47 44.97
N GLU A 126 71.56 4.29 44.89
CA GLU A 126 71.37 3.36 43.78
C GLU A 126 69.90 2.89 43.68
N ARG A 127 69.30 2.48 44.80
CA ARG A 127 67.90 2.06 44.84
C ARG A 127 66.93 3.19 44.45
N LYS A 128 67.26 4.45 44.77
CA LYS A 128 66.50 5.63 44.28
C LYS A 128 66.67 5.82 42.78
N ALA A 129 67.88 5.66 42.22
CA ALA A 129 68.13 5.77 40.79
C ALA A 129 67.39 4.66 40.00
N GLN A 130 67.45 3.41 40.47
CA GLN A 130 66.70 2.29 39.88
C GLN A 130 65.18 2.51 39.92
N LEU A 131 64.64 3.10 41.00
CA LEU A 131 63.22 3.47 41.09
C LEU A 131 62.84 4.60 40.13
N ALA A 132 63.69 5.62 39.97
CA ALA A 132 63.47 6.70 39.02
C ALA A 132 63.44 6.18 37.57
N GLN A 133 64.45 5.40 37.16
CA GLN A 133 64.50 4.78 35.83
C GLN A 133 63.29 3.88 35.55
N ARG A 134 62.81 3.15 36.58
CA ARG A 134 61.59 2.33 36.44
C ARG A 134 60.34 3.17 36.24
N LEU A 135 60.21 4.30 36.95
CA LEU A 135 59.09 5.23 36.79
C LEU A 135 59.11 5.88 35.39
N GLU A 136 60.27 6.32 34.91
CA GLU A 136 60.44 6.85 33.55
C GLU A 136 60.03 5.81 32.48
N LEU A 137 60.47 4.55 32.62
CA LEU A 137 60.11 3.47 31.70
C LEU A 137 58.62 3.09 31.76
N ASP A 138 57.99 3.11 32.94
CA ASP A 138 56.56 2.82 33.08
C ASP A 138 55.68 4.02 32.66
N GLU A 139 56.20 5.25 32.68
CA GLU A 139 55.55 6.43 32.10
C GLU A 139 55.68 6.46 30.57
N GLN A 140 56.86 6.17 30.00
CA GLN A 140 57.06 6.05 28.55
C GLN A 140 56.12 5.00 27.92
N LYS A 141 55.97 3.82 28.54
CA LYS A 141 55.01 2.79 28.07
C LYS A 141 53.57 3.32 28.05
N ARG A 142 53.15 4.06 29.08
CA ARG A 142 51.80 4.66 29.14
C ARG A 142 51.61 5.71 28.04
N GLN A 143 52.63 6.50 27.74
CA GLN A 143 52.61 7.46 26.64
C GLN A 143 52.49 6.73 25.29
N GLU A 144 53.29 5.68 25.04
CA GLU A 144 53.16 4.84 23.85
C GLU A 144 51.78 4.17 23.73
N GLU A 145 51.21 3.65 24.82
CA GLU A 145 49.86 3.07 24.83
C GLU A 145 48.79 4.12 24.48
N PHE A 146 48.88 5.33 25.06
CA PHE A 146 47.97 6.43 24.72
C PHE A 146 48.12 6.87 23.26
N GLU A 147 49.34 6.96 22.71
CA GLU A 147 49.55 7.31 21.31
C GLU A 147 49.01 6.24 20.36
N ARG A 148 49.16 4.95 20.68
CA ARG A 148 48.58 3.84 19.90
C ARG A 148 47.05 3.89 19.91
N ILE A 149 46.43 4.09 21.08
CA ILE A 149 44.97 4.24 21.20
C ILE A 149 44.47 5.44 20.40
N ALA A 150 45.13 6.59 20.52
CA ALA A 150 44.78 7.80 19.78
C ALA A 150 44.99 7.66 18.25
N ALA A 151 45.96 6.85 17.81
CA ALA A 151 46.14 6.50 16.40
C ALA A 151 45.03 5.56 15.90
N GLU A 152 44.65 4.55 16.68
CA GLU A 152 43.57 3.63 16.32
C GLU A 152 42.21 4.35 16.26
N GLU A 153 41.88 5.20 17.25
CA GLU A 153 40.65 6.01 17.22
C GLU A 153 40.56 6.90 15.97
N ARG A 154 41.69 7.50 15.55
CA ARG A 154 41.77 8.28 14.29
C ARG A 154 41.51 7.40 13.07
N GLU A 155 42.09 6.20 13.01
CA GLU A 155 41.87 5.28 11.89
C GLU A 155 40.43 4.75 11.85
N GLN A 156 39.85 4.40 13.00
CA GLN A 156 38.44 4.02 13.11
C GLN A 156 37.51 5.16 12.69
N ALA A 157 37.78 6.41 13.13
CA ALA A 157 37.02 7.59 12.72
C ALA A 157 37.13 7.84 11.20
N GLU A 158 38.31 7.65 10.60
CA GLU A 158 38.47 7.70 9.14
C GLU A 158 37.71 6.59 8.41
N ARG A 159 37.79 5.34 8.88
CA ARG A 159 37.03 4.21 8.31
C ARG A 159 35.53 4.48 8.36
N ILE A 160 35.01 4.98 9.48
CA ILE A 160 33.60 5.39 9.63
C ILE A 160 33.24 6.53 8.67
N LYS A 161 34.09 7.57 8.58
CA LYS A 161 33.89 8.72 7.68
C LYS A 161 33.85 8.29 6.20
N ARG A 162 34.73 7.37 5.79
CA ARG A 162 34.76 6.78 4.44
C ARG A 162 33.50 5.95 4.16
N ALA A 163 33.11 5.04 5.07
CA ALA A 163 31.90 4.23 4.94
C ALA A 163 30.60 5.07 4.89
N VAL A 164 30.53 6.17 5.65
CA VAL A 164 29.40 7.13 5.58
C VAL A 164 29.39 7.89 4.26
N ALA A 165 30.54 8.27 3.72
CA ALA A 165 30.62 8.93 2.41
C ALA A 165 30.22 7.97 1.27
N GLU A 166 30.70 6.72 1.30
CA GLU A 166 30.32 5.69 0.34
C GLU A 166 28.82 5.39 0.39
N ARG A 167 28.25 5.20 1.59
CA ARG A 167 26.81 4.96 1.76
C ARG A 167 25.96 6.16 1.31
N LYS A 168 26.44 7.40 1.47
CA LYS A 168 25.78 8.59 0.88
C LYS A 168 25.80 8.54 -0.64
N ARG A 169 26.94 8.20 -1.25
CA ARG A 169 27.06 8.06 -2.71
C ARG A 169 26.12 6.97 -3.25
N GLN A 170 26.11 5.78 -2.65
CA GLN A 170 25.20 4.68 -3.03
C GLN A 170 23.71 5.07 -2.91
N LEU A 171 23.36 5.93 -1.94
CA LEU A 171 22.00 6.48 -1.82
C LEU A 171 21.69 7.52 -2.90
N GLN A 172 22.66 8.34 -3.31
CA GLN A 172 22.48 9.28 -4.43
C GLN A 172 22.34 8.55 -5.76
N GLU A 173 23.19 7.56 -6.04
CA GLU A 173 23.12 6.74 -7.26
C GLU A 173 21.76 6.03 -7.38
N ARG A 174 21.22 5.46 -6.28
CA ARG A 174 19.87 4.89 -6.26
C ARG A 174 18.75 5.90 -6.43
N MET A 175 18.89 7.11 -5.87
CA MET A 175 17.90 8.17 -6.06
C MET A 175 17.84 8.63 -7.52
N GLU A 176 19.00 8.73 -8.19
CA GLU A 176 19.06 9.02 -9.62
C GLU A 176 18.50 7.87 -10.48
N GLU A 177 18.70 6.61 -10.09
CA GLU A 177 18.08 5.46 -10.76
C GLU A 177 16.56 5.47 -10.62
N GLU A 178 16.01 5.72 -9.42
CA GLU A 178 14.57 5.89 -9.22
C GLU A 178 14.01 7.09 -9.99
N GLU A 179 14.74 8.20 -10.07
CA GLU A 179 14.30 9.39 -10.82
C GLU A 179 14.28 9.12 -12.34
N LYS A 180 15.32 8.47 -12.89
CA LYS A 180 15.37 8.03 -14.29
C LYS A 180 14.24 7.05 -14.62
N GLN A 181 13.97 6.07 -13.74
CA GLN A 181 12.86 5.12 -13.93
C GLN A 181 11.50 5.83 -13.94
N ARG A 182 11.26 6.77 -13.02
CA ARG A 182 10.01 7.57 -13.01
C ARG A 182 9.88 8.47 -14.25
N GLU A 183 10.98 9.03 -14.74
CA GLU A 183 10.97 9.83 -15.97
C GLU A 183 10.67 8.97 -17.21
N GLU A 184 11.20 7.74 -17.28
CA GLU A 184 10.87 6.77 -18.33
C GLU A 184 9.41 6.28 -18.23
N GLU A 185 8.91 5.97 -17.03
CA GLU A 185 7.50 5.62 -16.82
C GLU A 185 6.58 6.77 -17.23
N PHE A 186 6.91 8.02 -16.87
CA PHE A 186 6.14 9.20 -17.28
C PHE A 186 6.16 9.38 -18.81
N LYS A 187 7.32 9.24 -19.47
CA LYS A 187 7.44 9.29 -20.93
C LYS A 187 6.63 8.18 -21.62
N ARG A 188 6.56 6.98 -21.03
CA ARG A 188 5.69 5.88 -21.53
C ARG A 188 4.21 6.22 -21.36
N GLN A 189 3.80 6.70 -20.19
CA GLN A 189 2.40 7.09 -19.93
C GLN A 189 1.96 8.23 -20.87
N GLU A 190 2.82 9.23 -21.12
CA GLU A 190 2.51 10.30 -22.07
C GLU A 190 2.40 9.77 -23.52
N ALA A 191 3.27 8.82 -23.91
CA ALA A 191 3.17 8.18 -25.22
C ALA A 191 1.89 7.34 -25.37
N GLU A 192 1.51 6.57 -24.36
CA GLU A 192 0.26 5.80 -24.34
C GLU A 192 -0.98 6.70 -24.34
N GLU A 193 -0.99 7.81 -23.59
CA GLU A 193 -2.10 8.77 -23.61
C GLU A 193 -2.21 9.47 -24.97
N ARG A 194 -1.08 9.88 -25.57
CA ARG A 194 -1.05 10.44 -26.94
C ARG A 194 -1.60 9.44 -27.96
N GLU A 195 -1.20 8.17 -27.90
CA GLU A 195 -1.69 7.14 -28.83
C GLU A 195 -3.19 6.83 -28.59
N HIS A 196 -3.62 6.77 -27.34
CA HIS A 196 -5.04 6.61 -26.98
C HIS A 196 -5.89 7.79 -27.47
N ALA A 197 -5.40 9.02 -27.33
CA ALA A 197 -6.04 10.23 -27.87
C ALA A 197 -6.10 10.21 -29.40
N GLU A 198 -5.08 9.68 -30.09
CA GLU A 198 -5.14 9.45 -31.53
C GLU A 198 -6.15 8.38 -31.93
N ARG A 199 -6.17 7.22 -31.24
CA ARG A 199 -7.18 6.17 -31.46
C ARG A 199 -8.60 6.72 -31.30
N MET A 200 -8.85 7.55 -30.28
CA MET A 200 -10.14 8.23 -30.10
C MET A 200 -10.44 9.24 -31.22
N LYS A 201 -9.47 10.07 -31.64
CA LYS A 201 -9.64 10.99 -32.78
C LYS A 201 -10.01 10.23 -34.07
N ARG A 202 -9.33 9.12 -34.36
CA ARG A 202 -9.58 8.26 -35.53
C ARG A 202 -10.99 7.64 -35.45
N ALA A 203 -11.38 7.07 -34.31
CA ALA A 203 -12.73 6.51 -34.11
C ALA A 203 -13.85 7.56 -34.21
N ILE A 204 -13.61 8.81 -33.77
CA ILE A 204 -14.56 9.92 -33.95
C ILE A 204 -14.65 10.34 -35.42
N ALA A 205 -13.54 10.34 -36.16
CA ALA A 205 -13.53 10.62 -37.60
C ALA A 205 -14.29 9.54 -38.39
N GLU A 206 -13.99 8.26 -38.16
CA GLU A 206 -14.68 7.13 -38.77
C GLU A 206 -16.19 7.17 -38.47
N ARG A 207 -16.59 7.42 -37.22
CA ARG A 207 -18.01 7.55 -36.86
C ARG A 207 -18.70 8.73 -37.56
N ARG A 208 -18.00 9.85 -37.80
CA ARG A 208 -18.52 10.98 -38.59
C ARG A 208 -18.69 10.60 -40.06
N GLU A 209 -17.74 9.87 -40.63
CA GLU A 209 -17.81 9.36 -42.00
C GLU A 209 -18.96 8.34 -42.18
N GLN A 210 -19.07 7.35 -41.30
CA GLN A 210 -20.20 6.41 -41.27
C GLN A 210 -21.56 7.13 -41.16
N LEU A 211 -21.65 8.18 -40.34
CA LEU A 211 -22.87 9.00 -40.23
C LEU A 211 -23.15 9.79 -41.51
N ARG A 212 -22.13 10.33 -42.17
CA ARG A 212 -22.25 11.02 -43.45
C ARG A 212 -22.73 10.07 -44.56
N ILE A 213 -22.08 8.91 -44.72
CA ILE A 213 -22.49 7.87 -45.68
C ILE A 213 -23.94 7.47 -45.45
N LYS A 214 -24.36 7.32 -44.17
CA LYS A 214 -25.73 6.99 -43.81
C LYS A 214 -26.75 8.12 -44.06
N GLN A 215 -26.31 9.38 -44.09
CA GLN A 215 -27.14 10.51 -44.53
C GLN A 215 -27.24 10.57 -46.06
N GLU A 216 -26.14 10.36 -46.79
CA GLU A 216 -26.12 10.32 -48.25
C GLU A 216 -26.96 9.15 -48.80
N GLN A 217 -26.87 7.96 -48.19
CA GLN A 217 -27.75 6.82 -48.49
C GLN A 217 -29.23 7.15 -48.27
N ARG A 218 -29.59 7.78 -47.15
CA ARG A 218 -30.98 8.20 -46.88
C ARG A 218 -31.50 9.22 -47.88
N ALA A 219 -30.67 10.19 -48.28
CA ALA A 219 -31.03 11.16 -49.31
C ALA A 219 -31.26 10.49 -50.67
N GLN A 220 -30.46 9.47 -51.02
CA GLN A 220 -30.67 8.66 -52.22
C GLN A 220 -31.94 7.81 -52.14
N GLU A 221 -32.24 7.20 -50.97
CA GLU A 221 -33.50 6.47 -50.74
C GLU A 221 -34.72 7.38 -50.87
N GLU A 222 -34.67 8.59 -50.28
CA GLU A 222 -35.74 9.59 -50.34
C GLU A 222 -35.96 10.12 -51.76
N GLN A 223 -34.89 10.44 -52.50
CA GLN A 223 -34.95 10.81 -53.91
C GLN A 223 -35.52 9.67 -54.77
N ALA A 224 -35.10 8.43 -54.55
CA ALA A 224 -35.60 7.26 -55.28
C ALA A 224 -37.07 6.93 -54.95
N LEU A 225 -37.56 7.27 -53.76
CA LEU A 225 -38.99 7.19 -53.41
C LEU A 225 -39.78 8.32 -54.09
N TYR A 226 -39.28 9.55 -54.05
CA TYR A 226 -39.92 10.70 -54.72
C TYR A 226 -39.98 10.51 -56.24
N GLU A 227 -38.95 9.96 -56.87
CA GLU A 227 -38.98 9.57 -58.29
C GLU A 227 -40.06 8.53 -58.59
N LYS A 228 -40.23 7.52 -57.73
CA LYS A 228 -41.26 6.48 -57.89
C LYS A 228 -42.65 7.09 -57.74
N GLU A 229 -42.87 7.95 -56.75
CA GLU A 229 -44.14 8.66 -56.58
C GLU A 229 -44.43 9.58 -57.77
N GLN A 230 -43.45 10.31 -58.30
CA GLN A 230 -43.63 11.12 -59.52
C GLN A 230 -43.95 10.27 -60.75
N LYS A 231 -43.32 9.09 -60.91
CA LYS A 231 -43.61 8.13 -61.99
C LYS A 231 -45.03 7.57 -61.85
N GLU A 232 -45.43 7.09 -60.67
CA GLU A 232 -46.80 6.64 -60.40
C GLU A 232 -47.84 7.75 -60.61
N LEU A 233 -47.55 8.98 -60.16
CA LEU A 233 -48.40 10.14 -60.35
C LEU A 233 -48.57 10.50 -61.84
N GLN A 234 -47.51 10.36 -62.65
CA GLN A 234 -47.59 10.53 -64.10
C GLN A 234 -48.40 9.40 -64.77
N GLU A 235 -48.20 8.15 -64.39
CA GLU A 235 -48.97 7.01 -64.90
C GLU A 235 -50.45 7.13 -64.54
N ARG A 236 -50.77 7.49 -63.29
CA ARG A 236 -52.13 7.78 -62.83
C ARG A 236 -52.75 8.96 -63.58
N LYS A 237 -51.98 10.00 -63.91
CA LYS A 237 -52.42 11.12 -64.77
C LYS A 237 -52.67 10.66 -66.22
N LYS A 238 -51.84 9.78 -66.79
CA LYS A 238 -52.05 9.18 -68.13
C LYS A 238 -53.32 8.32 -68.14
N ALA A 239 -53.45 7.38 -67.21
CA ALA A 239 -54.63 6.53 -67.07
C ALA A 239 -55.94 7.33 -66.87
N MET A 240 -55.91 8.43 -66.10
CA MET A 240 -57.04 9.35 -65.96
C MET A 240 -57.39 10.10 -67.25
N ARG A 241 -56.39 10.46 -68.08
CA ARG A 241 -56.63 11.05 -69.41
C ARG A 241 -57.24 10.03 -70.36
N GLU A 242 -56.65 8.84 -70.46
CA GLU A 242 -57.17 7.73 -71.26
C GLU A 242 -58.60 7.33 -70.86
N ALA A 243 -58.91 7.25 -69.56
CA ALA A 243 -60.25 6.94 -69.08
C ALA A 243 -61.26 8.01 -69.50
N ARG A 244 -60.88 9.30 -69.46
CA ARG A 244 -61.71 10.40 -69.97
C ARG A 244 -61.88 10.36 -71.48
N GLU A 245 -60.84 10.00 -72.24
CA GLU A 245 -60.94 9.84 -73.70
C GLU A 245 -61.80 8.64 -74.11
N LYS A 246 -61.63 7.48 -73.45
CA LYS A 246 -62.48 6.30 -73.62
C LYS A 246 -63.94 6.64 -73.29
N GLN A 247 -64.18 7.43 -72.23
CA GLN A 247 -65.53 7.92 -71.89
C GLN A 247 -66.08 8.93 -72.92
N LYS A 248 -65.25 9.82 -73.49
CA LYS A 248 -65.67 10.73 -74.58
C LYS A 248 -66.07 9.94 -75.83
N LYS A 249 -65.19 9.04 -76.31
CA LYS A 249 -65.45 8.18 -77.47
C LYS A 249 -66.73 7.34 -77.28
N LEU A 250 -66.96 6.79 -76.08
CA LEU A 250 -68.21 6.08 -75.74
C LEU A 250 -69.46 6.97 -75.65
N ARG A 251 -69.33 8.29 -75.46
CA ARG A 251 -70.44 9.25 -75.58
C ARG A 251 -70.70 9.59 -77.04
N GLU A 252 -69.64 9.94 -77.78
CA GLU A 252 -69.70 10.24 -79.22
C GLU A 252 -70.27 9.07 -80.03
N GLU A 253 -69.90 7.82 -79.72
CA GLU A 253 -70.45 6.62 -80.35
C GLU A 253 -71.95 6.44 -80.05
N LYS A 254 -72.39 6.70 -78.81
CA LYS A 254 -73.80 6.64 -78.41
C LYS A 254 -74.63 7.78 -79.03
N GLU A 255 -74.02 8.95 -79.20
CA GLU A 255 -74.65 10.10 -79.83
C GLU A 255 -74.81 9.88 -81.34
N ARG A 256 -73.78 9.35 -82.01
CA ARG A 256 -73.87 8.92 -83.41
C ARG A 256 -74.95 7.85 -83.61
N LYS A 257 -74.99 6.82 -82.75
CA LYS A 257 -76.03 5.78 -82.80
C LYS A 257 -77.43 6.34 -82.62
N ARG A 258 -77.62 7.32 -81.72
CA ARG A 258 -78.90 8.04 -81.59
C ARG A 258 -79.27 8.83 -82.83
N GLN A 259 -78.32 9.56 -83.43
CA GLN A 259 -78.55 10.31 -84.68
C GLN A 259 -78.85 9.38 -85.86
N GLU A 260 -78.29 8.17 -85.87
CA GLU A 260 -78.55 7.13 -86.87
C GLU A 260 -79.94 6.49 -86.67
N GLU A 261 -80.31 6.16 -85.42
CA GLU A 261 -81.66 5.71 -85.02
C GLU A 261 -82.74 6.76 -85.33
N GLU A 262 -82.46 8.04 -85.06
CA GLU A 262 -83.37 9.17 -85.30
C GLU A 262 -83.58 9.42 -86.82
N ARG A 263 -82.51 9.34 -87.62
CA ARG A 263 -82.61 9.41 -89.09
C ARG A 263 -83.40 8.24 -89.67
N ALA A 264 -83.13 7.02 -89.20
CA ALA A 264 -83.86 5.83 -89.64
C ALA A 264 -85.35 5.89 -89.25
N ALA A 265 -85.67 6.42 -88.07
CA ALA A 265 -87.05 6.66 -87.66
C ALA A 265 -87.75 7.71 -88.54
N PHE A 266 -87.09 8.83 -88.86
CA PHE A 266 -87.62 9.87 -89.75
C PHE A 266 -87.81 9.37 -91.19
N GLU A 267 -86.90 8.55 -91.70
CA GLU A 267 -87.03 7.92 -93.03
C GLU A 267 -88.18 6.91 -93.07
N ALA A 268 -88.35 6.10 -92.02
CA ALA A 268 -89.49 5.19 -91.88
C ALA A 268 -90.83 5.94 -91.75
N GLU A 269 -90.87 7.07 -91.04
CA GLU A 269 -92.07 7.92 -90.96
C GLU A 269 -92.40 8.57 -92.31
N GLN A 270 -91.40 9.07 -93.04
CA GLN A 270 -91.56 9.55 -94.42
C GLN A 270 -92.12 8.47 -95.35
N GLU A 271 -91.65 7.22 -95.25
CA GLU A 271 -92.17 6.11 -96.07
C GLU A 271 -93.62 5.75 -95.67
N ALA A 272 -93.91 5.71 -94.37
CA ALA A 272 -95.26 5.48 -93.87
C ALA A 272 -96.24 6.59 -94.31
N GLU A 273 -95.81 7.85 -94.32
CA GLU A 273 -96.63 8.97 -94.77
C GLU A 273 -96.88 8.95 -96.28
N LYS A 274 -95.88 8.56 -97.10
CA LYS A 274 -96.05 8.31 -98.55
C LYS A 274 -97.07 7.20 -98.80
N ARG A 275 -96.90 6.03 -98.17
CA ARG A 275 -97.85 4.91 -98.25
C ARG A 275 -99.27 5.30 -97.79
N ARG A 276 -99.39 6.20 -96.78
CA ARG A 276 -100.68 6.75 -96.33
C ARG A 276 -101.31 7.68 -97.37
N LYS A 277 -100.53 8.57 -98.00
CA LYS A 277 -100.98 9.44 -99.10
C LYS A 277 -101.42 8.64 -100.33
N GLU A 278 -100.68 7.60 -100.70
CA GLU A 278 -101.04 6.63 -101.75
C GLU A 278 -102.35 5.90 -101.42
N SER A 279 -102.51 5.40 -100.19
CA SER A 279 -103.74 4.74 -99.72
C SER A 279 -104.97 5.67 -99.78
N ILE A 280 -104.80 6.94 -99.40
CA ILE A 280 -105.85 7.97 -99.52
C ILE A 280 -106.20 8.23 -100.99
N ASN A 281 -105.20 8.43 -101.86
CA ASN A 281 -105.43 8.64 -103.29
C ASN A 281 -106.15 7.45 -103.95
N ASN A 282 -105.74 6.22 -103.61
CA ASN A 282 -106.39 4.99 -104.10
C ASN A 282 -107.84 4.86 -103.62
N SER A 283 -108.15 5.24 -102.37
CA SER A 283 -109.54 5.21 -101.88
C SER A 283 -110.42 6.31 -102.52
N ILE A 284 -109.87 7.49 -102.80
CA ILE A 284 -110.55 8.55 -103.58
C ILE A 284 -110.81 8.09 -105.02
N ALA A 285 -109.83 7.44 -105.67
CA ALA A 285 -110.00 6.90 -107.02
C ALA A 285 -111.09 5.80 -107.07
N ALA A 286 -111.08 4.87 -106.11
CA ALA A 286 -112.10 3.83 -105.98
C ALA A 286 -113.51 4.42 -105.76
N ALA A 287 -113.65 5.44 -104.90
CA ALA A 287 -114.92 6.11 -104.64
C ALA A 287 -115.46 6.85 -105.89
N LYS A 288 -114.59 7.49 -106.68
CA LYS A 288 -114.99 8.10 -107.98
C LYS A 288 -115.47 7.03 -108.97
N ALA A 289 -114.74 5.93 -109.10
CA ALA A 289 -115.10 4.82 -109.99
C ALA A 289 -116.40 4.10 -109.57
N GLN A 290 -116.76 4.10 -108.28
CA GLN A 290 -118.06 3.61 -107.82
C GLN A 290 -119.20 4.55 -108.22
N ARG A 291 -119.07 5.87 -108.01
CA ARG A 291 -120.11 6.85 -108.40
C ARG A 291 -120.43 6.80 -109.90
N GLN A 292 -119.40 6.74 -110.75
CA GLN A 292 -119.61 6.63 -112.20
C GLN A 292 -120.44 5.39 -112.57
N LYS A 293 -120.22 4.24 -111.91
CA LYS A 293 -121.04 3.03 -112.12
C LYS A 293 -122.48 3.18 -111.59
N GLU A 294 -122.69 3.88 -110.48
CA GLU A 294 -124.05 4.18 -109.98
C GLU A 294 -124.81 5.15 -110.91
N GLU A 295 -124.11 6.09 -111.56
CA GLU A 295 -124.64 6.99 -112.60
C GLU A 295 -124.88 6.29 -113.95
N GLU A 296 -124.05 5.30 -114.31
CA GLU A 296 -124.29 4.43 -115.47
C GLU A 296 -125.50 3.49 -115.24
N GLU A 297 -125.62 2.88 -114.05
CA GLU A 297 -126.82 2.14 -113.63
C GLU A 297 -128.07 3.05 -113.56
N GLU A 298 -127.93 4.36 -113.31
CA GLU A 298 -129.03 5.35 -113.40
C GLU A 298 -129.52 5.50 -114.84
N ARG A 299 -128.61 5.86 -115.75
CA ARG A 299 -128.94 6.12 -117.16
C ARG A 299 -129.51 4.87 -117.83
N ALA A 300 -128.89 3.71 -117.63
CA ALA A 300 -129.36 2.45 -118.19
C ALA A 300 -130.74 2.03 -117.65
N PHE A 301 -131.08 2.34 -116.40
CA PHE A 301 -132.42 2.10 -115.85
C PHE A 301 -133.46 3.03 -116.49
N MET A 302 -133.17 4.33 -116.55
CA MET A 302 -134.09 5.33 -117.10
C MET A 302 -134.33 5.13 -118.60
N GLU A 303 -133.27 4.88 -119.39
CA GLU A 303 -133.37 4.58 -120.82
C GLU A 303 -134.22 3.33 -121.06
N LYS A 304 -133.95 2.23 -120.33
CA LYS A 304 -134.72 0.98 -120.47
C LYS A 304 -136.18 1.17 -120.09
N ALA A 305 -136.49 1.99 -119.09
CA ALA A 305 -137.86 2.26 -118.68
C ALA A 305 -138.61 3.13 -119.70
N LEU A 306 -138.00 4.21 -120.21
CA LEU A 306 -138.57 5.05 -121.27
C LEU A 306 -138.78 4.27 -122.57
N ARG A 307 -137.84 3.37 -122.92
CA ARG A 307 -137.97 2.49 -124.10
C ARG A 307 -139.11 1.47 -123.99
N LEU A 308 -139.53 1.11 -122.78
CA LEU A 308 -140.68 0.23 -122.53
C LEU A 308 -142.01 1.00 -122.42
N ASN A 309 -141.99 2.29 -122.10
CA ASN A 309 -143.17 3.15 -122.07
C ASN A 309 -142.77 4.62 -122.35
N PRO A 310 -142.87 5.09 -123.60
CA PRO A 310 -142.29 6.39 -124.01
C PRO A 310 -143.02 7.61 -123.43
N ASN A 311 -144.25 7.46 -122.96
CA ASN A 311 -145.01 8.51 -122.28
C ASN A 311 -144.96 8.39 -120.74
N ALA A 312 -143.99 7.65 -120.18
CA ALA A 312 -143.85 7.49 -118.75
C ALA A 312 -143.25 8.74 -118.08
N ASP A 313 -143.99 9.29 -117.11
CA ASP A 313 -143.57 10.40 -116.26
C ASP A 313 -142.23 10.13 -115.55
N PRO A 314 -141.19 10.98 -115.75
CA PRO A 314 -139.85 10.76 -115.21
C PRO A 314 -139.79 10.73 -113.68
N GLU A 315 -140.66 11.45 -112.95
CA GLU A 315 -140.67 11.36 -111.48
C GLU A 315 -141.12 9.97 -111.02
N LYS A 316 -142.13 9.43 -111.70
CA LYS A 316 -142.68 8.09 -111.44
C LYS A 316 -141.66 7.00 -111.75
N LEU A 317 -140.84 7.19 -112.78
CA LEU A 317 -139.70 6.31 -113.08
C LEU A 317 -138.61 6.37 -111.99
N GLN A 318 -138.30 7.55 -111.44
CA GLN A 318 -137.37 7.66 -110.30
C GLN A 318 -137.91 6.97 -109.03
N GLN A 319 -139.21 7.04 -108.76
CA GLN A 319 -139.84 6.32 -107.65
C GLN A 319 -139.71 4.80 -107.82
N MET A 320 -139.97 4.29 -109.04
CA MET A 320 -139.74 2.88 -109.38
C MET A 320 -138.26 2.47 -109.23
N ARG A 321 -137.31 3.33 -109.62
CA ARG A 321 -135.87 3.09 -109.42
C ARG A 321 -135.51 2.98 -107.93
N LYS A 322 -136.04 3.87 -107.08
CA LYS A 322 -135.82 3.84 -105.62
C LYS A 322 -136.32 2.52 -105.02
N GLN A 323 -137.53 2.07 -105.35
CA GLN A 323 -138.06 0.78 -104.91
C GLN A 323 -137.24 -0.41 -105.42
N TYR A 324 -136.75 -0.36 -106.66
CA TYR A 324 -135.88 -1.40 -107.24
C TYR A 324 -134.53 -1.48 -106.51
N LEU A 325 -133.87 -0.34 -106.27
CA LEU A 325 -132.60 -0.28 -105.55
C LEU A 325 -132.73 -0.72 -104.09
N GLU A 326 -133.86 -0.42 -103.44
CA GLU A 326 -134.14 -0.90 -102.08
C GLU A 326 -134.30 -2.43 -102.05
N LYS A 327 -135.06 -3.01 -102.98
CA LYS A 327 -135.17 -4.47 -103.14
C LYS A 327 -133.81 -5.12 -103.47
N LYS A 328 -133.02 -4.52 -104.38
CA LYS A 328 -131.63 -4.97 -104.69
C LYS A 328 -130.77 -5.00 -103.43
N ARG A 329 -130.82 -3.95 -102.59
CA ARG A 329 -130.10 -3.86 -101.30
C ARG A 329 -130.61 -4.84 -100.24
N GLN A 330 -131.92 -5.14 -100.19
CA GLN A 330 -132.47 -6.16 -99.29
C GLN A 330 -131.97 -7.57 -99.65
N MET A 331 -132.01 -7.92 -100.94
CA MET A 331 -131.48 -9.20 -101.47
C MET A 331 -129.97 -9.34 -101.21
N GLU A 332 -129.19 -8.29 -101.43
CA GLU A 332 -127.74 -8.32 -101.20
C GLU A 332 -127.39 -8.46 -99.71
N LYS A 333 -128.17 -7.83 -98.81
CA LYS A 333 -128.02 -8.01 -97.36
C LYS A 333 -128.28 -9.46 -96.93
N ALA A 334 -129.34 -10.09 -97.46
CA ALA A 334 -129.65 -11.49 -97.18
C ALA A 334 -128.50 -12.43 -97.63
N LEU A 335 -127.99 -12.23 -98.85
CA LEU A 335 -126.84 -12.98 -99.37
C LEU A 335 -125.57 -12.81 -98.51
N LYS A 336 -125.24 -11.58 -98.10
CA LYS A 336 -124.06 -11.30 -97.25
C LYS A 336 -124.20 -11.84 -95.84
N GLN A 337 -125.41 -11.90 -95.28
CA GLN A 337 -125.65 -12.53 -93.97
C GLN A 337 -125.52 -14.06 -94.03
N GLY A 338 -125.97 -14.70 -95.10
CA GLY A 338 -125.77 -16.15 -95.30
C GLY A 338 -124.30 -16.57 -95.39
N ALA A 339 -123.43 -15.72 -95.95
CA ALA A 339 -122.00 -16.03 -96.14
C ALA A 339 -121.13 -15.91 -94.86
N ALA A 340 -121.61 -15.22 -93.82
CA ALA A 340 -120.78 -14.83 -92.67
C ALA A 340 -120.65 -15.89 -91.56
N ALA A 341 -121.40 -17.00 -91.62
CA ALA A 341 -121.53 -17.95 -90.50
C ALA A 341 -120.38 -18.99 -90.37
N GLY A 342 -119.53 -19.15 -91.38
CA GLY A 342 -118.54 -20.24 -91.47
C GLY A 342 -117.13 -19.88 -90.97
N GLY A 343 -116.91 -19.77 -89.65
CA GLY A 343 -115.60 -19.43 -89.07
C GLY A 343 -114.85 -20.60 -88.40
N VAL A 344 -113.57 -20.83 -88.75
CA VAL A 344 -112.71 -21.88 -88.17
C VAL A 344 -111.42 -21.32 -87.57
N LYS A 345 -111.10 -21.68 -86.32
CA LYS A 345 -109.88 -21.29 -85.59
C LYS A 345 -108.71 -22.23 -85.87
N LYS A 346 -107.46 -21.74 -85.82
CA LYS A 346 -106.23 -22.56 -85.84
C LYS A 346 -105.35 -22.33 -84.60
N VAL A 347 -104.55 -23.34 -84.26
CA VAL A 347 -103.94 -23.53 -82.92
C VAL A 347 -102.46 -23.16 -82.88
N LYS A 348 -101.99 -22.62 -81.75
CA LYS A 348 -100.63 -22.14 -81.48
C LYS A 348 -99.73 -23.27 -80.94
N LYS A 349 -98.61 -23.58 -81.61
CA LYS A 349 -97.59 -24.53 -81.13
C LYS A 349 -96.48 -23.81 -80.35
N VAL A 350 -95.89 -24.49 -79.36
CA VAL A 350 -94.81 -23.99 -78.48
C VAL A 350 -93.60 -24.93 -78.57
N LYS A 351 -92.37 -24.38 -78.54
CA LYS A 351 -91.10 -25.12 -78.70
C LYS A 351 -90.31 -25.14 -77.37
N LYS A 352 -89.93 -26.33 -76.89
CA LYS A 352 -89.12 -26.49 -75.66
C LYS A 352 -87.65 -26.11 -75.89
N VAL A 353 -86.98 -25.63 -74.83
CA VAL A 353 -85.54 -25.35 -74.77
C VAL A 353 -84.88 -26.31 -73.77
N LYS A 354 -83.67 -26.81 -74.09
CA LYS A 354 -82.93 -27.80 -73.30
C LYS A 354 -81.85 -27.09 -72.46
N LYS A 355 -81.96 -27.15 -71.12
CA LYS A 355 -80.88 -26.70 -70.22
C LYS A 355 -79.74 -27.71 -70.21
N VAL A 356 -78.51 -27.21 -70.12
CA VAL A 356 -77.32 -28.00 -69.75
C VAL A 356 -76.77 -27.43 -68.45
N LYS A 357 -76.31 -28.32 -67.57
CA LYS A 357 -75.73 -28.02 -66.25
C LYS A 357 -74.40 -28.78 -66.20
N LYS A 358 -73.28 -28.10 -65.91
CA LYS A 358 -71.97 -28.73 -65.69
C LYS A 358 -71.36 -28.16 -64.41
N ALA A 359 -70.63 -29.00 -63.68
CA ALA A 359 -70.28 -28.77 -62.28
C ALA A 359 -68.93 -28.05 -62.10
N THR A 360 -68.72 -27.58 -60.88
CA THR A 360 -67.44 -27.18 -60.29
C THR A 360 -66.47 -28.36 -60.19
N ASN A 361 -65.18 -28.07 -60.15
CA ASN A 361 -64.23 -28.84 -59.34
C ASN A 361 -63.20 -27.87 -58.74
N GLU A 362 -62.55 -28.28 -57.66
CA GLU A 362 -61.72 -27.40 -56.82
C GLU A 362 -60.23 -27.59 -57.12
N ASP A 363 -59.47 -26.49 -57.16
CA ASP A 363 -58.17 -26.39 -56.46
C ASP A 363 -57.62 -24.94 -56.53
N SER A 364 -57.39 -24.30 -55.39
CA SER A 364 -56.61 -23.05 -55.31
C SER A 364 -56.14 -22.77 -53.88
N THR A 365 -54.88 -23.06 -53.60
CA THR A 365 -54.25 -22.80 -52.29
C THR A 365 -53.70 -21.38 -52.18
N GLN A 366 -53.68 -20.87 -50.95
CA GLN A 366 -52.90 -19.71 -50.49
C GLN A 366 -53.09 -18.35 -51.22
N SER A 367 -54.05 -17.56 -50.74
CA SER A 367 -53.72 -16.22 -50.17
C SER A 367 -54.92 -15.58 -49.47
N ASN A 368 -54.70 -14.98 -48.29
CA ASN A 368 -55.60 -13.93 -47.80
C ASN A 368 -54.94 -13.03 -46.73
N VAL A 369 -55.42 -11.80 -46.60
CA VAL A 369 -54.66 -10.68 -45.98
C VAL A 369 -55.56 -9.79 -45.10
N LYS A 370 -55.19 -9.70 -43.80
CA LYS A 370 -55.64 -8.69 -42.79
C LYS A 370 -57.16 -8.64 -42.47
N LYS A 371 -57.52 -8.62 -41.17
CA LYS A 371 -57.89 -7.37 -40.45
C LYS A 371 -58.40 -7.56 -38.99
N VAL A 372 -57.78 -6.79 -38.09
CA VAL A 372 -58.40 -5.94 -37.03
C VAL A 372 -59.08 -6.57 -35.78
N LYS A 373 -58.47 -6.23 -34.63
CA LYS A 373 -59.03 -5.97 -33.27
C LYS A 373 -60.26 -6.75 -32.77
N LYS A 374 -60.09 -7.41 -31.62
CA LYS A 374 -60.95 -7.22 -30.44
C LYS A 374 -60.17 -7.46 -29.14
N VAL A 375 -60.26 -6.51 -28.20
CA VAL A 375 -59.70 -6.63 -26.83
C VAL A 375 -60.82 -7.05 -25.89
N LYS A 376 -60.58 -8.01 -24.98
CA LYS A 376 -61.47 -8.26 -23.84
C LYS A 376 -60.69 -8.68 -22.57
N LYS A 377 -61.25 -8.31 -21.42
CA LYS A 377 -60.57 -8.18 -20.11
C LYS A 377 -60.17 -9.51 -19.43
N VAL A 378 -58.98 -9.51 -18.85
CA VAL A 378 -58.64 -9.86 -17.44
C VAL A 378 -59.36 -11.03 -16.75
N LYS A 379 -58.57 -11.93 -16.14
CA LYS A 379 -58.97 -12.66 -14.90
C LYS A 379 -57.79 -12.71 -13.92
N LYS A 380 -58.06 -12.61 -12.61
CA LYS A 380 -57.05 -12.55 -11.52
C LYS A 380 -56.89 -13.90 -10.79
N VAL A 381 -55.65 -14.32 -10.54
CA VAL A 381 -55.18 -15.18 -9.41
C VAL A 381 -53.70 -14.78 -9.19
N LYS A 382 -53.12 -14.36 -8.05
CA LYS A 382 -53.41 -14.27 -6.59
C LYS A 382 -52.97 -15.47 -5.73
N LYS A 383 -51.89 -15.26 -4.95
CA LYS A 383 -51.37 -16.06 -3.80
C LYS A 383 -50.76 -17.45 -4.13
N VAL A 384 -49.87 -18.06 -3.32
CA VAL A 384 -48.82 -17.59 -2.36
C VAL A 384 -47.95 -18.80 -1.94
N LYS A 385 -46.66 -18.57 -1.64
CA LYS A 385 -45.68 -19.31 -0.77
C LYS A 385 -44.29 -18.82 -1.21
N LYS A 386 -43.36 -18.29 -0.39
CA LYS A 386 -43.09 -18.32 1.06
C LYS A 386 -42.79 -19.71 1.62
N ALA A 387 -41.50 -19.96 1.85
CA ALA A 387 -40.93 -20.87 2.83
C ALA A 387 -39.94 -20.07 3.69
N VAL A 388 -39.85 -20.36 5.00
CA VAL A 388 -38.98 -19.70 5.99
C VAL A 388 -38.73 -20.69 7.13
N GLU A 389 -37.48 -21.09 7.35
CA GLU A 389 -36.84 -21.68 8.57
C GLU A 389 -35.40 -22.07 8.13
N GLN A 390 -34.26 -21.67 8.73
CA GLN A 390 -33.75 -21.71 10.13
C GLN A 390 -33.22 -23.10 10.57
N PRO A 391 -32.18 -23.22 11.44
CA PRO A 391 -31.09 -22.28 11.81
C PRO A 391 -29.66 -22.96 11.84
N LYS A 392 -28.68 -22.38 12.57
CA LYS A 392 -27.36 -23.00 12.93
C LYS A 392 -27.51 -24.09 14.04
N PRO A 393 -26.48 -24.86 14.46
CA PRO A 393 -25.22 -24.42 15.12
C PRO A 393 -23.95 -24.67 14.26
N GLU A 394 -22.73 -24.13 14.44
CA GLU A 394 -22.02 -23.50 15.57
C GLU A 394 -21.25 -24.46 16.51
N GLU A 395 -19.94 -24.67 16.23
CA GLU A 395 -18.95 -25.18 17.19
C GLU A 395 -17.51 -24.81 16.75
N THR A 396 -16.59 -24.69 17.71
CA THR A 396 -15.16 -24.28 17.57
C THR A 396 -14.36 -24.85 18.76
N PRO A 397 -13.02 -24.68 18.85
CA PRO A 397 -11.96 -24.76 17.83
C PRO A 397 -10.99 -25.92 18.15
N LYS A 398 -9.88 -26.05 17.40
CA LYS A 398 -8.62 -26.62 17.93
C LYS A 398 -7.40 -25.85 17.44
N GLU A 399 -6.57 -25.44 18.38
CA GLU A 399 -5.16 -25.14 18.14
C GLU A 399 -4.38 -26.45 18.07
N GLU A 400 -3.27 -26.48 17.33
CA GLU A 400 -2.13 -27.31 17.71
C GLU A 400 -0.84 -26.62 17.23
N ILE A 401 0.13 -26.52 18.14
CA ILE A 401 1.40 -25.78 17.94
C ILE A 401 2.49 -26.79 17.54
N LYS A 402 3.34 -26.41 16.58
CA LYS A 402 4.70 -26.95 16.48
C LYS A 402 5.65 -26.00 15.76
N GLU A 403 6.63 -25.49 16.50
CA GLU A 403 7.88 -24.99 15.94
C GLU A 403 8.78 -26.18 15.58
N GLU A 404 9.58 -26.04 14.51
CA GLU A 404 10.99 -26.47 14.51
C GLU A 404 11.75 -25.74 13.39
N THR A 405 13.09 -25.70 13.47
CA THR A 405 13.87 -24.63 12.81
C THR A 405 14.98 -25.12 11.87
N LYS A 406 14.95 -24.61 10.62
CA LYS A 406 16.13 -24.26 9.77
C LYS A 406 17.08 -25.41 9.33
N PRO A 407 18.04 -25.15 8.41
CA PRO A 407 18.00 -24.32 7.19
C PRO A 407 18.62 -25.08 5.97
N VAL A 408 19.18 -24.32 5.01
CA VAL A 408 20.15 -24.66 3.94
C VAL A 408 19.59 -24.62 2.50
N GLU A 409 20.43 -24.09 1.61
CA GLU A 409 20.15 -23.70 0.23
C GLU A 409 20.49 -24.83 -0.77
N THR A 410 19.97 -24.74 -2.00
CA THR A 410 20.76 -24.99 -3.23
C THR A 410 20.00 -24.48 -4.47
N THR A 411 20.71 -24.35 -5.60
CA THR A 411 20.29 -23.56 -6.77
C THR A 411 19.84 -24.38 -7.98
N SER A 412 19.16 -23.70 -8.92
CA SER A 412 18.95 -24.08 -10.35
C SER A 412 18.18 -25.39 -10.62
N THR A 413 17.11 -25.37 -11.42
CA THR A 413 17.23 -25.16 -12.88
C THR A 413 15.96 -24.59 -13.50
N GLU A 414 16.10 -23.90 -14.63
CA GLU A 414 14.96 -23.52 -15.47
C GLU A 414 14.34 -24.75 -16.15
N LYS A 415 13.00 -24.84 -16.18
CA LYS A 415 12.27 -25.64 -17.17
C LYS A 415 11.04 -24.88 -17.65
N ILE A 416 11.08 -24.49 -18.91
CA ILE A 416 9.91 -24.00 -19.64
C ILE A 416 8.98 -25.20 -19.89
N VAL A 417 7.74 -25.12 -19.42
CA VAL A 417 6.63 -25.95 -19.89
C VAL A 417 5.47 -25.00 -20.18
N GLU A 418 5.21 -24.79 -21.46
CA GLU A 418 4.09 -24.01 -21.97
C GLU A 418 2.92 -24.96 -22.25
N GLU A 419 1.90 -24.99 -21.39
CA GLU A 419 0.64 -25.67 -21.71
C GLU A 419 -0.58 -24.89 -21.17
N ALA A 420 -1.72 -25.08 -21.83
CA ALA A 420 -2.80 -24.09 -21.82
C ALA A 420 -3.73 -24.15 -20.59
N ALA A 421 -4.02 -22.94 -20.07
CA ALA A 421 -5.30 -22.42 -19.58
C ALA A 421 -6.43 -23.42 -19.17
N PRO A 422 -7.09 -23.13 -18.03
CA PRO A 422 -8.23 -22.22 -18.18
C PRO A 422 -8.26 -21.04 -17.19
N LYS A 423 -8.70 -19.88 -17.68
CA LYS A 423 -8.99 -18.70 -16.86
C LYS A 423 -10.23 -18.94 -15.98
N GLN A 424 -10.03 -19.26 -14.70
CA GLN A 424 -11.06 -19.02 -13.68
C GLN A 424 -10.99 -17.55 -13.21
N GLN A 425 -11.33 -16.61 -14.09
CA GLN A 425 -11.63 -15.25 -13.67
C GLN A 425 -12.98 -15.25 -12.96
N ALA A 426 -12.95 -15.46 -11.64
CA ALA A 426 -14.11 -15.21 -10.79
C ALA A 426 -14.60 -13.78 -11.03
N THR A 427 -15.85 -13.63 -11.47
CA THR A 427 -16.50 -12.33 -11.64
C THR A 427 -16.91 -11.78 -10.28
N GLU A 428 -15.93 -11.53 -9.41
CA GLU A 428 -16.14 -10.88 -8.11
C GLU A 428 -16.93 -9.61 -8.33
N SER A 429 -18.07 -9.53 -7.65
CA SER A 429 -19.01 -8.43 -7.80
C SER A 429 -18.36 -7.11 -7.45
N ARG A 430 -18.93 -6.02 -7.99
CA ARG A 430 -18.45 -4.67 -7.70
C ARG A 430 -18.43 -4.40 -6.18
N GLU A 431 -19.41 -4.90 -5.44
CA GLU A 431 -19.44 -4.78 -3.98
C GLU A 431 -18.29 -5.53 -3.29
N GLU A 432 -17.94 -6.74 -3.72
CA GLU A 432 -16.83 -7.49 -3.11
C GLU A 432 -15.48 -6.79 -3.34
N ARG A 433 -15.28 -6.20 -4.52
CA ARG A 433 -14.10 -5.38 -4.82
C ARG A 433 -14.06 -4.10 -3.97
N GLU A 434 -15.18 -3.39 -3.84
CA GLU A 434 -15.29 -2.20 -3.00
C GLU A 434 -15.15 -2.53 -1.49
N ARG A 435 -15.56 -3.73 -1.04
CA ARG A 435 -15.32 -4.23 0.33
C ARG A 435 -13.85 -4.54 0.57
N LYS A 436 -13.20 -5.33 -0.28
CA LYS A 436 -11.76 -5.63 -0.18
C LYS A 436 -10.89 -4.38 -0.18
N LEU A 437 -11.24 -3.38 -0.99
CA LEU A 437 -10.50 -2.12 -1.07
C LEU A 437 -10.66 -1.28 0.21
N LYS A 438 -11.85 -1.27 0.83
CA LYS A 438 -12.07 -0.67 2.16
C LYS A 438 -11.34 -1.42 3.26
N GLU A 439 -11.37 -2.75 3.24
CA GLU A 439 -10.65 -3.61 4.19
C GLU A 439 -9.13 -3.38 4.14
N GLN A 440 -8.55 -3.24 2.93
CA GLN A 440 -7.16 -2.85 2.74
C GLN A 440 -6.86 -1.43 3.28
N GLN A 441 -7.76 -0.47 3.07
CA GLN A 441 -7.62 0.89 3.63
C GLN A 441 -7.67 0.89 5.16
N GLU A 442 -8.59 0.14 5.77
CA GLU A 442 -8.73 0.00 7.22
C GLU A 442 -7.51 -0.72 7.83
N ALA A 443 -7.00 -1.77 7.18
CA ALA A 443 -5.78 -2.46 7.57
C ALA A 443 -4.54 -1.54 7.50
N LEU A 444 -4.48 -0.64 6.51
CA LEU A 444 -3.43 0.39 6.41
C LEU A 444 -3.59 1.51 7.45
N GLN A 445 -4.80 1.83 7.89
CA GLN A 445 -5.04 2.77 9.00
C GLN A 445 -4.63 2.14 10.33
N LYS A 446 -5.08 0.92 10.64
CA LYS A 446 -4.67 0.17 11.84
C LYS A 446 -3.14 0.01 11.94
N LYS A 447 -2.44 -0.30 10.84
CA LYS A 447 -0.97 -0.35 10.79
C LYS A 447 -0.27 1.01 10.94
N LYS A 448 -0.96 2.14 10.72
CA LYS A 448 -0.43 3.48 11.05
C LYS A 448 -0.62 3.78 12.53
N GLU A 449 -1.82 3.55 13.08
CA GLU A 449 -2.15 3.73 14.49
C GLU A 449 -1.27 2.87 15.41
N GLU A 450 -1.03 1.61 15.04
CA GLU A 450 -0.11 0.69 15.73
C GLU A 450 1.33 1.24 15.75
N ARG A 451 1.84 1.70 14.60
CA ARG A 451 3.17 2.34 14.50
C ARG A 451 3.27 3.65 15.27
N GLU A 452 2.16 4.38 15.41
CA GLU A 452 2.10 5.61 16.21
C GLU A 452 2.07 5.30 17.71
N ARG A 453 1.30 4.29 18.15
CA ARG A 453 1.35 3.77 19.52
C ARG A 453 2.76 3.32 19.91
N LEU A 454 3.43 2.53 19.08
CA LEU A 454 4.81 2.08 19.31
C LEU A 454 5.83 3.25 19.39
N ARG A 455 5.57 4.35 18.67
CA ARG A 455 6.38 5.58 18.80
C ARG A 455 6.12 6.31 20.11
N ALA A 456 4.86 6.44 20.52
CA ALA A 456 4.46 7.07 21.77
C ALA A 456 4.95 6.29 23.00
N GLU A 457 4.84 4.96 22.97
CA GLU A 457 5.35 4.06 24.01
C GLU A 457 6.87 4.18 24.16
N ARG A 458 7.62 4.12 23.05
CA ARG A 458 9.08 4.30 23.07
C ARG A 458 9.50 5.71 23.51
N ALA A 459 8.71 6.74 23.24
CA ALA A 459 8.95 8.08 23.75
C ALA A 459 8.76 8.16 25.28
N ALA A 460 7.68 7.55 25.80
CA ALA A 460 7.44 7.47 27.24
C ALA A 460 8.48 6.62 27.98
N GLU A 461 8.97 5.53 27.36
CA GLU A 461 10.08 4.72 27.89
C GLU A 461 11.37 5.54 28.02
N LEU A 462 11.72 6.33 26.99
CA LEU A 462 12.86 7.24 27.02
C LEU A 462 12.70 8.36 28.06
N GLU A 463 11.48 8.84 28.31
CA GLU A 463 11.22 9.81 29.37
C GLU A 463 11.40 9.20 30.78
N ARG A 464 10.92 7.97 31.00
CA ARG A 464 11.16 7.23 32.25
C ARG A 464 12.66 7.03 32.50
N LYS A 465 13.40 6.56 31.49
CA LYS A 465 14.86 6.37 31.58
C LYS A 465 15.64 7.67 31.82
N LYS A 466 15.16 8.81 31.31
CA LYS A 466 15.72 10.13 31.65
C LYS A 466 15.52 10.48 33.13
N LYS A 467 14.30 10.31 33.65
CA LYS A 467 13.96 10.56 35.07
C LYS A 467 14.76 9.65 36.01
N GLU A 468 14.91 8.37 35.67
CA GLU A 468 15.74 7.42 36.41
C GLU A 468 17.23 7.83 36.42
N LEU A 469 17.79 8.25 35.28
CA LEU A 469 19.16 8.77 35.21
C LEU A 469 19.36 10.08 35.98
N GLU A 470 18.34 10.93 36.04
CA GLU A 470 18.34 12.17 36.82
C GLU A 470 18.28 11.89 38.33
N GLU A 471 17.44 10.94 38.75
CA GLU A 471 17.39 10.46 40.14
C GLU A 471 18.71 9.78 40.57
N LEU A 472 19.33 8.98 39.70
CA LEU A 472 20.65 8.38 39.94
C LEU A 472 21.77 9.43 40.04
N LYS A 473 21.70 10.51 39.25
CA LYS A 473 22.61 11.65 39.38
C LYS A 473 22.40 12.39 40.70
N ALA A 474 21.15 12.66 41.08
CA ALA A 474 20.82 13.28 42.36
C ALA A 474 21.30 12.44 43.55
N LYS A 475 21.09 11.12 43.51
CA LYS A 475 21.60 10.16 44.51
C LYS A 475 23.13 10.15 44.59
N ARG A 476 23.84 10.20 43.46
CA ARG A 476 25.31 10.32 43.45
C ARG A 476 25.80 11.67 44.01
N ALA A 477 25.14 12.77 43.67
CA ALA A 477 25.48 14.10 44.20
C ALA A 477 25.23 14.18 45.73
N ALA A 478 24.14 13.59 46.22
CA ALA A 478 23.85 13.51 47.65
C ALA A 478 24.81 12.58 48.43
N ALA A 479 25.40 11.58 47.75
CA ALA A 479 26.42 10.70 48.31
C ALA A 479 27.85 11.28 48.27
N ALA A 480 28.11 12.29 47.44
CA ALA A 480 29.39 13.00 47.35
C ALA A 480 29.48 14.26 48.25
N ASN A 481 28.36 14.65 48.86
CA ASN A 481 28.27 15.73 49.85
C ASN A 481 28.07 15.18 51.28
N LYS A 482 28.65 14.02 51.56
CA LYS A 482 28.71 13.33 52.86
C LYS A 482 30.08 12.72 53.06
#